data_AF-A0A0V0GF64-F1
#
_entry.id   AF-A0A0V0GF64-F1
#
_cell.length_a   1.000
_cell.length_b   1.000
_cell.length_c   1.000
_cell.angle_alpha   90.00
_cell.angle_beta   90.00
_cell.angle_gamma   90.00
#
_symmetry.space_group_name_H-M   'P 1'
#
loop_
_entity.id
_entity.type
_entity.pdbx_description
1 polymer ?
#
loop_
_entity_poly.entity_id
_entity_poly.type
_entity_poly.pdbx_seq_one_letter_code
_entity_poly.pdbx_strand_id
1 'polypeptide(L)'
;AENYTAPRIVLAASGVEHEELLKVAEPLLSDLPKVPRAEEPTPVYVGGDYRRQADSGMTHFALAFEVPGGWLKEKDAMTLTVLQISVS
;
A
#
# COMPACT_ATOMS: atom_id res chain seq x y z
N ALA A 1 -14.56 -7.65 -13.27
CA ALA A 1 -13.91 -8.70 -12.45
C ALA A 1 -12.39 -8.79 -12.69
N GLU A 2 -11.75 -7.82 -13.35
CA GLU A 2 -10.33 -7.92 -13.74
C GLU A 2 -9.33 -7.77 -12.58
N ASN A 3 -9.68 -6.99 -11.55
CA ASN A 3 -8.80 -6.71 -10.42
C ASN A 3 -9.20 -7.41 -9.11
N TYR A 4 -10.46 -7.84 -8.99
CA TYR A 4 -10.98 -8.57 -7.82
C TYR A 4 -10.90 -10.07 -8.08
N THR A 5 -9.70 -10.64 -7.91
CA THR A 5 -9.40 -12.06 -8.16
C THR A 5 -8.84 -12.72 -6.91
N ALA A 6 -8.99 -14.04 -6.80
CA ALA A 6 -8.63 -14.78 -5.58
C ALA A 6 -7.19 -14.51 -5.08
N PRO A 7 -6.14 -14.45 -5.93
CA PRO A 7 -4.77 -14.20 -5.47
C PRO A 7 -4.49 -12.78 -4.95
N ARG A 8 -5.46 -11.86 -5.00
CA ARG A 8 -5.32 -10.45 -4.61
C ARG A 8 -6.24 -10.06 -3.46
N ILE A 9 -6.91 -11.03 -2.83
CA ILE A 9 -7.82 -10.81 -1.70
C ILE A 9 -7.21 -11.44 -0.46
N VAL A 10 -7.19 -10.68 0.64
CA VAL A 10 -6.80 -11.14 1.97
C VAL A 10 -7.95 -10.84 2.92
N LEU A 11 -8.47 -11.88 3.59
CA LEU A 11 -9.44 -11.72 4.67
C LEU A 11 -8.69 -11.66 6.00
N ALA A 12 -8.78 -10.54 6.70
CA ALA A 12 -8.17 -10.36 8.02
C ALA A 12 -9.26 -10.20 9.09
N ALA A 13 -9.09 -10.90 10.21
CA ALA A 13 -9.95 -10.79 11.37
C ALA A 13 -9.09 -10.75 12.65
N SER A 14 -9.63 -10.16 13.70
CA SER A 14 -9.00 -10.10 15.03
C SER A 14 -10.04 -10.45 16.09
N GLY A 15 -9.64 -11.18 17.13
CA GLY A 15 -10.53 -11.62 18.20
C GLY A 15 -11.52 -12.72 17.79
N VAL A 16 -11.24 -13.47 16.72
CA VAL A 16 -12.07 -14.58 16.22
C VAL A 16 -11.19 -15.81 16.07
N GLU A 17 -11.75 -16.98 16.39
CA GLU A 17 -11.06 -18.25 16.21
C GLU A 17 -10.89 -18.59 14.72
N HIS A 18 -9.71 -19.06 14.33
CA HIS A 18 -9.37 -19.28 12.92
C HIS A 18 -10.35 -20.25 12.22
N GLU A 19 -10.71 -21.35 12.89
CA GLU A 19 -11.62 -22.36 12.36
C GLU A 19 -13.05 -21.84 12.20
N GLU A 20 -13.51 -20.94 13.08
CA GLU A 20 -14.82 -20.31 12.95
C GLU A 20 -14.85 -19.34 11.76
N LEU A 21 -13.76 -18.59 11.57
CA LEU A 21 -13.59 -17.72 10.41
C LEU A 21 -13.63 -18.53 9.10
N LEU A 22 -12.91 -19.65 9.03
CA LEU A 22 -12.87 -20.48 7.83
C LEU A 22 -14.24 -21.07 7.47
N LYS A 23 -15.00 -21.57 8.45
CA LYS A 23 -16.35 -22.13 8.23
C LYS A 23 -17.29 -21.17 7.52
N VAL A 24 -17.15 -19.87 7.78
CA VAL A 24 -17.97 -18.83 7.16
C VAL A 24 -17.34 -18.33 5.85
N ALA A 25 -16.03 -18.16 5.81
CA ALA A 25 -15.33 -17.54 4.69
C ALA A 25 -15.18 -18.47 3.48
N GLU A 26 -14.90 -19.76 3.68
CA GLU A 26 -14.66 -20.70 2.58
C GLU A 26 -15.87 -20.84 1.64
N PRO A 27 -17.11 -21.03 2.12
CA PRO A 27 -18.27 -21.12 1.23
C PRO A 27 -18.53 -19.84 0.41
N LEU A 28 -18.07 -18.69 0.89
CA LEU A 28 -18.32 -17.38 0.27
C LEU A 28 -17.23 -16.94 -0.72
N LEU A 29 -16.02 -17.51 -0.61
CA LEU A 29 -14.84 -17.03 -1.35
C LEU A 29 -14.15 -18.12 -2.18
N SER A 30 -14.53 -19.39 -2.01
CA SER A 30 -13.88 -20.53 -2.68
C SER A 30 -14.10 -20.58 -4.19
N ASP A 31 -15.18 -19.98 -4.69
CA ASP A 31 -15.55 -19.91 -6.10
C ASP A 31 -14.92 -18.74 -6.86
N LEU A 32 -14.12 -17.91 -6.16
CA LEU A 32 -13.45 -16.77 -6.77
C LEU A 32 -12.49 -17.20 -7.90
N PRO A 33 -12.43 -16.42 -8.99
CA PRO A 33 -11.63 -16.76 -10.15
C PRO A 33 -10.13 -16.72 -9.81
N LYS A 34 -9.43 -17.82 -10.15
CA LYS A 34 -7.98 -17.96 -10.03
C LYS A 34 -7.32 -17.49 -11.33
N VAL A 35 -7.06 -16.20 -11.41
CA VAL A 35 -6.40 -15.55 -12.56
C VAL A 35 -4.94 -15.27 -12.23
N PRO A 36 -3.99 -15.39 -13.18
CA PRO A 36 -2.61 -14.94 -12.97
C PRO A 36 -2.54 -13.50 -12.44
N ARG A 37 -1.54 -13.24 -11.60
CA ARG A 37 -1.28 -11.88 -11.12
C ARG A 37 -0.83 -11.02 -12.30
N ALA A 38 -1.44 -9.84 -12.45
CA ALA A 38 -0.98 -8.87 -13.43
C ALA A 38 0.42 -8.35 -13.05
N GLU A 39 1.23 -8.01 -14.05
CA GLU A 39 2.51 -7.38 -13.80
C GLU A 39 2.31 -6.02 -13.10
N GLU A 40 3.16 -5.76 -12.12
CA GLU A 40 3.15 -4.49 -11.41
C GLU A 40 3.85 -3.43 -12.25
N PRO A 41 3.28 -2.22 -12.39
CA PRO A 41 3.96 -1.13 -13.05
C PRO A 41 5.22 -0.74 -12.29
N THR A 42 6.28 -0.37 -13.01
CA THR A 42 7.59 0.00 -12.48
C THR A 42 7.80 1.52 -12.59
N PRO A 43 7.24 2.32 -11.66
CA PRO A 43 7.44 3.77 -11.68
C PRO A 43 8.92 4.11 -11.43
N VAL A 44 9.39 5.18 -12.07
CA VAL A 44 10.74 5.72 -11.91
C VAL A 44 10.62 7.15 -11.39
N TYR A 45 11.28 7.45 -10.28
CA TYR A 45 11.37 8.81 -9.77
C TYR A 45 12.31 9.64 -10.64
N VAL A 46 11.81 10.78 -11.13
CA VAL A 46 12.57 11.72 -11.97
C VAL A 46 12.67 13.13 -11.36
N GLY A 47 12.10 13.33 -10.16
CA GLY A 47 11.94 14.65 -9.55
C GLY A 47 10.91 15.54 -10.25
N GLY A 48 10.82 16.79 -9.82
CA GLY A 48 9.94 17.79 -10.43
C GLY A 48 9.65 18.98 -9.51
N ASP A 49 9.09 20.03 -10.09
CA ASP A 49 8.51 21.18 -9.38
C ASP A 49 7.06 21.33 -9.86
N TYR A 50 6.14 21.44 -8.92
CA TYR A 50 4.75 21.78 -9.20
C TYR A 50 4.32 22.93 -8.29
N ARG A 51 3.78 23.99 -8.90
CA ARG A 51 3.25 25.17 -8.20
C ARG A 51 1.83 25.43 -8.62
N ARG A 52 0.99 25.74 -7.63
CA ARG A 52 -0.40 26.11 -7.85
C ARG A 52 -0.74 27.32 -7.00
N GLN A 53 -1.24 28.36 -7.64
CA GLN A 53 -1.78 29.53 -6.93
C GLN A 53 -3.14 29.17 -6.32
N ALA A 54 -3.39 29.68 -5.11
CA ALA A 54 -4.67 29.57 -4.42
C ALA A 54 -4.98 30.89 -3.74
N ASP A 55 -6.26 31.26 -3.67
CA ASP A 55 -6.72 32.42 -2.91
C ASP A 55 -6.74 32.08 -1.41
N SER A 56 -5.53 32.01 -0.85
CA SER A 56 -5.24 31.60 0.52
C SER A 56 -4.32 32.64 1.16
N GLY A 57 -4.58 32.95 2.44
CA GLY A 57 -3.71 33.83 3.22
C GLY A 57 -2.37 33.19 3.63
N MET A 58 -2.17 31.90 3.33
CA MET A 58 -0.96 31.15 3.66
C MET A 58 -0.40 30.42 2.43
N THR A 59 0.93 30.27 2.38
CA THR A 59 1.61 29.45 1.37
C THR A 59 2.01 28.12 2.00
N HIS A 60 1.61 27.02 1.37
CA HIS A 60 2.01 25.68 1.75
C HIS A 60 2.97 25.12 0.71
N PHE A 61 4.03 24.45 1.16
CA PHE A 61 4.94 23.71 0.29
C PHE A 61 5.29 22.36 0.94
N ALA A 62 5.60 21.37 0.12
CA ALA A 62 6.05 20.06 0.54
C ALA A 62 7.26 19.65 -0.29
N LEU A 63 8.27 19.07 0.37
CA LEU A 63 9.44 18.49 -0.28
C LEU A 63 9.45 16.99 -0.03
N ALA A 64 9.76 16.21 -1.06
CA ALA A 64 9.83 14.76 -0.99
C ALA A 64 11.10 14.27 -1.69
N PHE A 65 11.64 13.17 -1.17
CA PHE A 65 12.83 12.49 -1.69
C PHE A 65 12.53 11.01 -1.86
N GLU A 66 13.18 10.37 -2.85
CA GLU A 66 13.07 8.93 -3.04
C GLU A 66 14.09 8.18 -2.18
N VAL A 67 13.65 7.05 -1.61
CA VAL A 67 14.53 6.00 -1.10
C VAL A 67 14.14 4.67 -1.77
N PRO A 68 15.00 4.11 -2.63
CA PRO A 68 14.65 2.96 -3.46
C PRO A 68 14.63 1.66 -2.65
N GLY A 69 13.58 0.87 -2.83
CA GLY A 69 13.45 -0.48 -2.25
C GLY A 69 12.14 -0.74 -1.53
N GLY A 70 11.45 0.32 -1.10
CA GLY A 70 10.12 0.23 -0.47
C GLY A 70 10.07 -0.77 0.69
N TRP A 71 8.90 -1.39 0.88
CA TRP A 71 8.65 -2.36 1.94
C TRP A 71 9.47 -3.66 1.82
N LEU A 72 9.94 -4.01 0.63
CA LEU A 72 10.77 -5.21 0.42
C LEU A 72 12.19 -5.05 1.00
N LYS A 73 12.68 -3.81 1.13
CA LYS A 73 13.91 -3.52 1.87
C LYS A 73 13.59 -3.10 3.30
N GLU A 74 13.17 -4.07 4.11
CA GLU A 74 12.68 -3.86 5.48
C GLU A 74 13.61 -3.00 6.34
N LYS A 75 14.93 -3.22 6.28
CA LYS A 75 15.92 -2.43 7.03
C LYS A 75 15.87 -0.94 6.66
N ASP A 76 15.75 -0.63 5.37
CA ASP A 76 15.71 0.75 4.87
C ASP A 76 14.36 1.39 5.23
N ALA A 77 13.25 0.64 5.11
CA ALA A 77 11.92 1.09 5.52
C ALA A 77 11.84 1.39 7.03
N MET A 78 12.44 0.54 7.87
CA MET A 78 12.50 0.77 9.32
C MET A 78 13.37 1.98 9.65
N THR A 79 14.52 2.12 8.98
CA THR A 79 15.40 3.30 9.14
C THR A 79 14.68 4.59 8.79
N LEU A 80 13.91 4.60 7.70
CA LEU A 80 13.05 5.71 7.32
C LEU A 80 11.98 6.04 8.36
N THR A 81 11.36 5.02 8.95
CA THR A 81 10.35 5.21 10.01
C THR A 81 10.97 5.87 11.24
N VAL A 82 12.17 5.43 11.65
CA VAL A 82 12.92 6.05 12.76
C VAL A 82 13.29 7.50 12.42
N LEU A 83 13.77 7.74 11.19
CA LEU A 83 14.11 9.09 10.74
C LEU A 83 12.88 10.01 10.77
N GLN A 84 11.73 9.55 10.28
CA GLN A 84 10.48 10.32 10.28
C GLN A 84 10.07 10.72 11.70
N ILE A 85 10.11 9.77 12.65
CA ILE A 85 9.77 10.05 14.06
C ILE A 85 10.77 11.03 14.68
N SER A 86 12.04 10.99 14.29
CA SER A 86 13.07 11.88 14.84
C SER A 86 13.01 13.32 14.31
N VAL A 87 12.37 13.51 13.15
CA VAL A 87 12.23 14.81 12.48
C VAL A 87 10.83 15.42 12.71
N SER A 88 9.89 14.65 13.25
CA SER A 88 8.53 15.10 13.61
C SER A 88 8.50 15.73 15.00
#